data_AF-A0A816HU66-F1
#
_entry.id   AF-A0A816HU66-F1
#
_cell.length_a   1.000
_cell.length_b   1.000
_cell.length_c   1.000
_cell.angle_alpha   90.00
_cell.angle_beta   90.00
_cell.angle_gamma   90.00
#
_symmetry.space_group_name_H-M   'P 1'
#
loop_
_entity.id
_entity.type
_entity.pdbx_description
1 polymer ?
#
loop_
_entity_poly.entity_id
_entity_poly.type
_entity_poly.pdbx_seq_one_letter_code
_entity_poly.pdbx_strand_id
1 'polypeptide(L)'
;FEMPQIGYSSTAKQLSDKEKFKYFTRVIASDTQQAQAIVDIIRQFQWSYVATIGTEGDYGRGGVEAIRRLLNKDACIGADLTMPIGANRSVAIQLIKQLVTRAPRVQVLICFCLDHSIRAILQAVNELNYTQRFIILGR
;
A
#
# COMPACT_ATOMS: atom_id res chain seq x y z
N PHE A 1 25.49 22.29 0.02
CA PHE A 1 24.43 23.24 0.39
C PHE A 1 23.73 22.71 1.64
N GLU A 2 23.64 23.51 2.70
CA GLU A 2 23.02 23.15 3.99
C GLU A 2 21.63 23.81 4.11
N MET A 3 20.75 23.51 3.16
CA MET A 3 19.43 24.15 3.09
C MET A 3 18.37 23.26 3.73
N PRO A 4 17.67 23.72 4.78
CA PRO A 4 16.54 23.01 5.35
C PRO A 4 15.40 22.84 4.34
N GLN A 5 14.81 21.64 4.29
CA GLN A 5 13.63 21.35 3.48
C GLN A 5 12.52 20.80 4.39
N ILE A 6 11.31 21.38 4.28
CA ILE A 6 10.12 20.94 5.01
C ILE A 6 9.13 20.29 4.04
N GLY A 7 8.90 18.99 4.19
CA GLY A 7 7.92 18.24 3.40
C GLY A 7 6.51 18.31 3.99
N TYR A 8 5.50 18.58 3.16
CA TYR A 8 4.09 18.59 3.57
C TYR A 8 3.36 17.28 3.25
N SER A 9 3.78 16.56 2.19
CA SER A 9 3.12 15.34 1.69
C SER A 9 4.03 14.10 1.69
N SER A 10 5.30 14.25 2.08
CA SER A 10 6.32 13.20 1.99
C SER A 10 6.29 12.27 3.20
N THR A 11 5.58 11.16 3.10
CA THR A 11 5.38 10.22 4.22
C THR A 11 6.33 9.02 4.24
N ALA A 12 7.13 8.84 3.18
CA ALA A 12 8.13 7.76 3.04
C ALA A 12 8.99 7.58 4.29
N LYS A 13 9.15 6.33 4.74
CA LYS A 13 9.90 6.01 5.98
C LYS A 13 11.36 6.46 5.89
N GLN A 14 12.01 6.28 4.73
CA GLN A 14 13.44 6.57 4.54
C GLN A 14 13.79 8.02 4.88
N LEU A 15 12.88 8.96 4.64
CA LEU A 15 13.07 10.39 4.92
C LEU A 15 13.21 10.72 6.42
N SER A 16 13.01 9.74 7.29
CA SER A 16 13.20 9.87 8.74
C SER A 16 14.65 9.62 9.17
N ASP A 17 15.49 9.05 8.29
CA ASP A 17 16.91 8.80 8.55
C ASP A 17 17.71 10.12 8.53
N LYS A 18 18.10 10.63 9.69
CA LYS A 18 18.81 11.92 9.82
C LYS A 18 20.29 11.86 9.50
N GLU A 19 20.87 10.66 9.46
CA GLU A 19 22.24 10.47 8.97
C GLU A 19 22.27 10.70 7.45
N LYS A 20 21.23 10.23 6.73
CA LYS A 20 21.10 10.42 5.29
C LYS A 20 20.42 11.73 4.89
N PHE A 21 19.42 12.17 5.65
CA PHE A 21 18.56 13.31 5.35
C PHE A 21 18.58 14.35 6.49
N LYS A 22 19.77 14.78 6.88
CA LYS A 22 20.02 15.72 8.00
C LYS A 22 19.15 16.97 7.97
N TYR A 23 18.96 17.57 6.80
CA TYR A 23 18.25 18.84 6.61
C TYR A 23 16.77 18.68 6.21
N PHE A 24 16.25 17.45 6.11
CA PHE A 24 14.85 17.22 5.78
C PHE A 24 14.01 17.10 7.05
N THR A 25 12.88 17.79 7.12
CA THR A 25 11.85 17.56 8.15
C THR A 25 10.47 17.52 7.50
N ARG A 26 9.45 17.07 8.23
CA ARG A 26 8.08 17.03 7.74
C ARG A 26 7.08 17.32 8.85
N VAL A 27 5.93 17.85 8.47
CA VAL A 27 4.81 18.14 9.38
C VAL A 27 3.81 16.99 9.51
N ILE A 28 4.01 15.91 8.73
CA ILE A 28 3.13 14.76 8.65
C ILE A 28 3.80 13.49 9.21
N ALA A 29 2.96 12.57 9.69
CA ALA A 29 3.33 11.23 10.13
C ALA A 29 4.09 10.42 9.06
N SER A 30 4.87 9.45 9.51
CA SER A 30 5.54 8.49 8.61
C SER A 30 4.57 7.39 8.16
N ASP A 31 4.86 6.74 7.03
CA ASP A 31 4.13 5.55 6.58
C ASP A 31 4.16 4.39 7.58
N THR A 32 5.09 4.39 8.55
CA THR A 32 5.13 3.38 9.62
C THR A 32 3.91 3.51 10.54
N GLN A 33 3.46 4.73 10.81
CA GLN A 33 2.27 4.96 11.63
C GLN A 33 1.00 4.58 10.87
N GLN A 34 0.94 4.87 9.57
CA GLN A 34 -0.17 4.43 8.72
C GLN A 34 -0.23 2.90 8.62
N ALA A 35 0.91 2.23 8.44
CA ALA A 35 0.99 0.78 8.41
C ALA A 35 0.53 0.15 9.74
N GLN A 36 0.89 0.76 10.88
CA GLN A 36 0.43 0.33 12.21
C GLN A 36 -1.10 0.40 12.33
N ALA A 37 -1.71 1.53 11.92
CA ALA A 37 -3.16 1.68 11.95
C ALA A 37 -3.87 0.62 11.09
N ILE A 38 -3.36 0.32 9.89
CA ILE A 38 -3.93 -0.73 9.03
C ILE A 38 -3.83 -2.11 9.69
N VAL A 39 -2.70 -2.41 10.32
CA VAL A 39 -2.50 -3.68 11.04
C VAL A 39 -3.45 -3.80 12.23
N ASP A 40 -3.69 -2.71 12.96
CA ASP A 40 -4.62 -2.71 14.09
C ASP A 40 -6.07 -2.91 13.63
N ILE A 41 -6.46 -2.36 12.49
CA ILE A 41 -7.75 -2.66 11.83
C ILE A 41 -7.82 -4.15 11.50
N ILE A 42 -6.78 -4.72 10.87
CA ILE A 42 -6.74 -6.15 10.51
C ILE A 42 -6.92 -7.04 11.75
N ARG A 43 -6.27 -6.70 12.86
CA ARG A 43 -6.40 -7.40 14.14
C ARG A 43 -7.81 -7.29 14.70
N GLN A 44 -8.37 -6.09 14.71
CA GLN A 44 -9.70 -5.83 15.25
C GLN A 44 -10.79 -6.62 14.51
N PHE A 45 -10.68 -6.71 13.18
CA PHE A 45 -11.62 -7.50 12.36
C PHE A 45 -11.21 -8.96 12.17
N GLN A 46 -10.11 -9.39 12.80
CA GLN A 46 -9.58 -10.76 12.75
C GLN A 46 -9.37 -11.28 11.32
N TRP A 47 -8.95 -10.41 10.40
CA TRP A 47 -8.68 -10.79 9.02
C TRP A 47 -7.36 -11.56 8.92
N SER A 48 -7.45 -12.88 8.78
CA SER A 48 -6.28 -13.76 8.75
C SER A 48 -5.64 -13.93 7.36
N TYR A 49 -6.31 -13.48 6.30
CA TYR A 49 -5.84 -13.64 4.92
C TYR A 49 -6.12 -12.42 4.06
N VAL A 50 -5.05 -11.71 3.69
CA VAL A 50 -5.10 -10.41 3.01
C VAL A 50 -4.23 -10.43 1.75
N ALA A 51 -4.39 -9.45 0.86
CA ALA A 51 -3.43 -9.17 -0.20
C ALA A 51 -2.95 -7.73 -0.15
N THR A 52 -1.77 -7.48 -0.74
CA THR A 52 -1.16 -6.16 -0.82
C THR A 52 -0.96 -5.74 -2.27
N ILE A 53 -1.24 -4.46 -2.57
CA ILE A 53 -0.80 -3.79 -3.79
C ILE A 53 -0.01 -2.54 -3.38
N GLY A 54 1.25 -2.45 -3.82
CA GLY A 54 2.08 -1.27 -3.64
C GLY A 54 2.38 -0.59 -4.97
N THR A 55 2.32 0.74 -5.04
CA THR A 55 2.91 1.44 -6.20
C THR A 55 4.43 1.27 -6.16
N GLU A 56 5.03 1.06 -7.32
CA GLU A 56 6.48 0.99 -7.46
C GLU A 56 7.15 2.26 -6.89
N GLY A 57 8.28 2.06 -6.23
CA GLY A 57 9.02 3.13 -5.54
C GLY A 57 9.03 2.97 -4.04
N ASP A 58 9.79 3.85 -3.38
CA ASP A 58 10.13 3.73 -1.96
C ASP A 58 8.93 3.91 -1.03
N TYR A 59 7.95 4.72 -1.44
CA TYR A 59 6.69 4.91 -0.72
C TYR A 59 5.86 3.61 -0.70
N GLY A 60 5.45 3.11 -1.87
CA GLY A 60 4.56 1.96 -1.93
C GLY A 60 5.22 0.66 -1.45
N ARG A 61 6.47 0.40 -1.85
CA ARG A 61 7.22 -0.77 -1.34
C ARG A 61 7.52 -0.66 0.15
N GLY A 62 7.92 0.53 0.61
CA GLY A 62 8.22 0.76 2.02
C GLY A 62 7.00 0.59 2.93
N GLY A 63 5.82 1.04 2.48
CA GLY A 63 4.56 0.84 3.18
C GLY A 63 4.15 -0.62 3.26
N VAL A 64 4.19 -1.36 2.14
CA VAL A 64 3.90 -2.81 2.11
C VAL A 64 4.88 -3.60 2.99
N GLU A 65 6.17 -3.25 2.96
CA GLU A 65 7.17 -3.89 3.81
C GLU A 65 6.92 -3.61 5.29
N ALA A 66 6.53 -2.39 5.65
CA ALA A 66 6.16 -2.03 7.01
C ALA A 66 4.95 -2.87 7.49
N ILE A 67 3.90 -2.99 6.67
CA ILE A 67 2.76 -3.87 6.98
C ILE A 67 3.22 -5.31 7.18
N ARG A 68 4.02 -5.86 6.27
CA ARG A 68 4.49 -7.24 6.36
C ARG A 68 5.21 -7.52 7.68
N ARG A 69 6.06 -6.58 8.12
CA ARG A 69 6.78 -6.69 9.40
C ARG A 69 5.84 -6.61 10.61
N LEU A 70 4.83 -5.75 10.54
CA LEU A 70 3.89 -5.52 11.64
C LEU A 70 2.81 -6.61 11.75
N LEU A 71 2.37 -7.18 10.63
CA LEU A 71 1.43 -8.31 10.59
C LEU A 71 2.03 -9.55 11.23
N ASN A 72 3.33 -9.81 11.02
CA ASN A 72 4.07 -10.93 11.61
C ASN A 72 3.31 -12.27 11.57
N LYS A 73 2.68 -12.70 12.69
CA LYS A 73 1.91 -13.96 12.81
C LYS A 73 0.39 -13.77 12.83
N ASP A 74 -0.10 -12.53 12.79
CA ASP A 74 -1.51 -12.20 12.95
C ASP A 74 -2.33 -12.49 11.68
N ALA A 75 -1.72 -12.32 10.50
CA ALA A 75 -2.35 -12.60 9.21
C ALA A 75 -1.32 -13.03 8.15
N CYS A 76 -1.80 -13.73 7.12
CA CYS A 76 -1.01 -14.14 5.97
C CYS A 76 -1.30 -13.26 4.75
N ILE A 77 -0.24 -12.84 4.05
CA ILE A 77 -0.34 -12.12 2.77
C ILE A 77 -0.40 -13.17 1.66
N GLY A 78 -1.58 -13.40 1.10
CA GLY A 78 -1.83 -14.39 0.06
C GLY A 78 -1.32 -14.00 -1.33
N ALA A 79 -1.29 -12.70 -1.60
CA ALA A 79 -0.70 -12.15 -2.81
C ALA A 79 -0.07 -10.80 -2.47
N ASP A 80 1.15 -10.60 -2.95
CA ASP A 80 1.82 -9.30 -2.96
C ASP A 80 2.05 -8.88 -4.41
N LEU A 81 1.51 -7.73 -4.78
CA LEU A 81 1.51 -7.20 -6.13
C LEU A 81 2.11 -5.81 -6.16
N THR A 82 2.83 -5.50 -7.23
CA THR A 82 3.43 -4.18 -7.45
C THR A 82 2.81 -3.55 -8.69
N MET A 83 2.36 -2.30 -8.57
CA MET A 83 1.83 -1.51 -9.65
C MET A 83 2.90 -0.53 -10.16
N PRO A 84 3.35 -0.63 -11.42
CA PRO A 84 4.31 0.32 -12.00
C PRO A 84 3.80 1.77 -11.95
N ILE A 85 4.71 2.72 -11.80
CA ILE A 85 4.37 4.15 -11.89
C ILE A 85 3.90 4.46 -13.31
N GLY A 86 2.78 5.17 -13.45
CA GLY A 86 2.20 5.49 -14.77
C GLY A 86 1.56 4.29 -15.47
N ALA A 87 1.33 3.18 -14.76
CA ALA A 87 0.59 2.04 -15.28
C ALA A 87 -0.78 2.48 -15.82
N ASN A 88 -1.11 1.98 -17.01
CA ASN A 88 -2.40 2.22 -17.64
C ASN A 88 -3.48 1.30 -17.05
N ARG A 89 -4.73 1.57 -17.45
CA ARG A 89 -5.92 0.80 -17.04
C ARG A 89 -5.80 -0.70 -17.31
N SER A 90 -5.22 -1.10 -18.45
CA SER A 90 -5.04 -2.51 -18.81
C SER A 90 -4.16 -3.26 -17.83
N VAL A 91 -3.09 -2.62 -17.33
CA VAL A 91 -2.21 -3.20 -16.31
C VAL A 91 -2.95 -3.38 -14.99
N ALA A 92 -3.77 -2.40 -14.57
CA ALA A 92 -4.57 -2.54 -13.34
C ALA A 92 -5.57 -3.72 -13.44
N ILE A 93 -6.23 -3.88 -14.58
CA ILE A 93 -7.12 -5.01 -14.86
C ILE A 93 -6.36 -6.35 -14.77
N GLN A 94 -5.18 -6.43 -15.38
CA GLN A 94 -4.35 -7.62 -15.32
C GLN A 94 -3.91 -7.95 -13.90
N LEU A 95 -3.52 -6.95 -13.10
CA LEU A 95 -3.15 -7.13 -11.70
C LEU A 95 -4.32 -7.67 -10.87
N ILE A 96 -5.53 -7.14 -11.04
CA ILE A 96 -6.71 -7.63 -10.32
C ILE A 96 -7.09 -9.06 -10.75
N LYS A 97 -6.98 -9.38 -12.04
CA LYS A 97 -7.16 -10.78 -12.51
C LYS A 97 -6.12 -11.71 -11.89
N GLN A 98 -4.85 -11.29 -11.86
CA GLN A 98 -3.77 -12.06 -11.25
C GLN A 98 -3.99 -12.26 -9.75
N LEU A 99 -4.46 -11.22 -9.04
CA LEU A 99 -4.84 -11.31 -7.62
C LEU A 99 -5.88 -12.39 -7.40
N VAL A 100 -6.98 -12.34 -8.17
CA VAL A 100 -8.09 -13.29 -8.08
C VAL A 100 -7.64 -14.73 -8.38
N THR A 101 -6.78 -14.92 -9.38
CA THR A 101 -6.27 -16.24 -9.76
C THR A 101 -5.32 -16.81 -8.72
N ARG A 102 -4.39 -16.00 -8.19
CA ARG A 102 -3.37 -16.47 -7.23
C ARG A 102 -3.94 -16.66 -5.83
N ALA A 103 -4.85 -15.79 -5.41
CA ALA A 103 -5.37 -15.77 -4.05
C ALA A 103 -6.90 -15.63 -4.06
N PRO A 104 -7.64 -16.66 -4.53
CA PRO A 104 -9.08 -16.55 -4.76
C PRO A 104 -9.90 -16.31 -3.48
N ARG A 105 -9.37 -16.71 -2.33
CA ARG A 105 -10.00 -16.55 -1.00
C ARG A 105 -9.74 -15.19 -0.36
N VAL A 106 -8.92 -14.32 -0.96
CA VAL A 106 -8.70 -12.98 -0.41
C VAL A 106 -9.93 -12.12 -0.61
N GLN A 107 -10.35 -11.49 0.48
CA GLN A 107 -11.42 -10.47 0.49
C GLN A 107 -10.90 -9.10 0.90
N VAL A 108 -9.75 -9.02 1.60
CA VAL A 108 -9.19 -7.76 2.06
C VAL A 108 -7.97 -7.40 1.23
N LEU A 109 -8.06 -6.26 0.54
CA LEU A 109 -7.02 -5.75 -0.34
C LEU A 109 -6.42 -4.48 0.26
N ILE A 110 -5.15 -4.54 0.62
CA ILE A 110 -4.43 -3.41 1.19
C ILE A 110 -3.64 -2.70 0.09
N CYS A 111 -3.93 -1.43 -0.13
CA CYS A 111 -3.32 -0.62 -1.17
C CYS A 111 -2.43 0.47 -0.57
N PHE A 112 -1.12 0.34 -0.74
CA PHE A 112 -0.13 1.39 -0.48
C PHE A 112 0.26 2.03 -1.82
N CYS A 113 -0.65 2.84 -2.35
CA CYS A 113 -0.61 3.32 -3.71
C CYS A 113 -0.57 4.86 -3.79
N LEU A 114 -0.11 5.36 -4.92
CA LEU A 114 -0.30 6.77 -5.29
C LEU A 114 -1.72 6.99 -5.82
N ASP A 115 -2.20 8.23 -5.77
CA ASP A 115 -3.58 8.62 -6.14
C ASP A 115 -4.03 8.12 -7.53
N HIS A 116 -3.13 8.15 -8.51
CA HIS A 116 -3.44 7.66 -9.86
C HIS A 116 -3.54 6.13 -9.91
N SER A 117 -2.68 5.43 -9.17
CA SER A 117 -2.66 3.97 -9.07
C SER A 117 -3.93 3.44 -8.40
N ILE A 118 -4.35 4.04 -7.28
CA ILE A 118 -5.56 3.60 -6.57
C ILE A 118 -6.82 3.83 -7.42
N ARG A 119 -6.90 4.96 -8.14
CA ARG A 119 -8.02 5.21 -9.07
C ARG A 119 -8.10 4.16 -10.17
N ALA A 120 -6.97 3.81 -10.78
CA ALA A 120 -6.93 2.76 -11.80
C ALA A 120 -7.31 1.38 -11.24
N ILE A 121 -6.91 1.06 -10.02
CA ILE A 121 -7.31 -0.18 -9.32
C ILE A 121 -8.84 -0.18 -9.08
N LEU A 122 -9.41 0.91 -8.56
CA LEU A 122 -10.85 1.00 -8.30
C LEU A 122 -11.66 0.87 -9.59
N GLN A 123 -11.22 1.49 -10.68
CA GLN A 123 -11.82 1.33 -12.00
C GLN A 123 -11.76 -0.11 -12.49
N ALA A 124 -10.59 -0.76 -12.37
CA ALA A 124 -10.42 -2.17 -12.76
C ALA A 124 -11.33 -3.12 -11.95
N VAL A 125 -11.47 -2.89 -10.63
CA VAL A 125 -12.37 -3.66 -9.77
C VAL A 125 -13.82 -3.47 -10.20
N ASN A 126 -14.22 -2.24 -10.55
CA ASN A 126 -15.56 -1.94 -11.04
C ASN A 126 -15.87 -2.64 -12.37
N GLU A 127 -14.96 -2.56 -13.33
CA GLU A 127 -15.14 -3.17 -14.66
C GLU A 127 -15.19 -4.69 -14.64
N LEU A 128 -14.46 -5.31 -13.71
CA LEU A 128 -14.47 -6.74 -13.51
C LEU A 128 -15.64 -7.21 -12.63
N ASN A 129 -16.54 -6.29 -12.23
CA ASN A 129 -17.67 -6.55 -11.33
C ASN A 129 -17.24 -7.19 -9.99
N TYR A 130 -16.08 -6.79 -9.47
CA TYR A 130 -15.54 -7.26 -8.18
C TYR A 130 -15.76 -6.27 -7.03
N THR A 131 -16.67 -5.31 -7.20
CA THR A 131 -17.00 -4.28 -6.19
C THR A 131 -17.49 -4.87 -4.88
N GLN A 132 -18.26 -5.97 -4.92
CA GLN A 132 -18.75 -6.66 -3.72
C GLN A 132 -17.80 -7.75 -3.20
N ARG A 133 -16.67 -7.97 -3.88
CA ARG A 133 -15.72 -9.02 -3.52
C ARG A 133 -14.65 -8.53 -2.55
N PHE A 134 -14.21 -7.29 -2.73
CA PHE A 134 -13.05 -6.76 -2.02
C PHE A 134 -13.42 -5.63 -1.06
N ILE A 135 -12.93 -5.73 0.18
CA ILE A 135 -12.78 -4.62 1.09
C ILE A 135 -11.40 -4.03 0.82
N ILE A 136 -11.36 -2.78 0.34
CA ILE A 136 -10.12 -2.10 -0.01
C ILE A 136 -9.71 -1.16 1.12
N LEU A 137 -8.52 -1.37 1.68
CA LEU A 137 -7.90 -0.50 2.67
C LEU A 137 -6.72 0.20 2.01
N GLY A 138 -6.78 1.51 1.83
CA GLY A 138 -5.67 2.23 1.24
C GLY A 138 -5.68 3.70 1.54
N ARG A 139 -4.65 4.38 1.07
CA ARG A 139 -4.59 5.82 0.91
C ARG A 139 -4.72 6.17 -0.56
#